data_AF-A0A3D2VN20-F1
#
_entry.id   AF-A0A3D2VN20-F1
#
_cell.length_a   1.000
_cell.length_b   1.000
_cell.length_c   1.000
_cell.angle_alpha   90.00
_cell.angle_beta   90.00
_cell.angle_gamma   90.00
#
_symmetry.space_group_name_H-M   'P 1'
#
loop_
_entity.id
_entity.type
_entity.pdbx_description
1 polymer ?
#
loop_
_entity_poly.entity_id
_entity_poly.type
_entity_poly.pdbx_seq_one_letter_code
_entity_poly.pdbx_strand_id
1 'polypeptide(L)'
;MKASPETPPLLSYVSKGDALLAQGDVASARLFYLEAAGAGFAPAMTAVGKTYDPIVLGGLQIKGFFADPKKAVEWYLKAQKAGSPESSGYLQALRQSLAGSPALETAGVKELPQ
;
A
#
# COMPACT_ATOMS: atom_id res chain seq x y z
N MET A 1 -24.20 2.52 30.44
CA MET A 1 -23.88 3.85 29.88
C MET A 1 -22.77 3.68 28.85
N LYS A 2 -23.00 4.20 27.64
CA LYS A 2 -22.21 3.95 26.43
C LYS A 2 -20.76 4.36 26.63
N ALA A 3 -19.81 3.49 26.27
CA ALA A 3 -18.43 3.90 26.08
C ALA A 3 -18.43 5.06 25.08
N SER A 4 -18.02 6.25 25.51
CA SER A 4 -17.76 7.38 24.62
C SER A 4 -16.79 6.93 23.53
N PRO A 5 -17.13 7.09 22.24
CA PRO A 5 -16.18 6.80 21.20
C PRO A 5 -15.25 8.00 21.11
N GLU A 6 -14.17 8.02 21.89
CA GLU A 6 -12.99 8.85 21.56
C GLU A 6 -12.25 8.24 20.36
N THR A 7 -12.98 7.69 19.38
CA THR A 7 -12.43 7.20 18.13
C THR A 7 -11.78 8.40 17.47
N PRO A 8 -10.44 8.44 17.36
CA PRO A 8 -9.77 9.52 16.64
C PRO A 8 -10.39 9.61 15.25
N PRO A 9 -10.55 10.82 14.68
CA PRO A 9 -11.03 10.94 13.31
C PRO A 9 -10.15 10.07 12.39
N LEU A 10 -10.73 9.45 11.36
CA LEU A 10 -10.00 8.57 10.43
C LEU A 10 -8.75 9.27 9.83
N LEU A 11 -8.82 10.60 9.70
CA LEU A 11 -7.69 11.46 9.33
C LEU A 11 -6.55 11.47 10.36
N SER A 12 -6.85 11.41 11.66
CA SER A 12 -5.84 11.31 12.73
C SER A 12 -5.09 9.98 12.67
N TYR A 13 -5.78 8.89 12.33
CA TYR A 13 -5.12 7.60 12.09
C TYR A 13 -4.14 7.68 10.91
N VAL A 14 -4.55 8.27 9.78
CA VAL A 14 -3.65 8.47 8.64
C VAL A 14 -2.46 9.34 9.03
N SER A 15 -2.68 10.48 9.68
CA SER A 15 -1.58 11.37 10.11
C SER A 15 -0.59 10.69 11.08
N LYS A 16 -1.08 9.87 12.02
CA LYS A 16 -0.23 9.08 12.91
C LYS A 16 0.58 8.04 12.13
N GLY A 17 -0.07 7.35 11.18
CA GLY A 17 0.61 6.40 10.31
C GLY A 17 1.71 7.08 9.47
N ASP A 18 1.44 8.25 8.93
CA ASP A 18 2.40 9.01 8.11
C ASP A 18 3.63 9.42 8.94
N ALA A 19 3.42 9.86 10.18
CA ALA A 19 4.50 10.21 11.09
C ALA A 19 5.39 8.99 11.43
N LEU A 20 4.79 7.81 11.61
CA LEU A 20 5.53 6.57 11.87
C LEU A 20 6.27 6.07 10.62
N LEU A 21 5.63 6.15 9.46
CA LEU A 21 6.23 5.75 8.19
C LEU A 21 7.44 6.63 7.85
N ALA A 22 7.35 7.94 8.11
CA ALA A 22 8.48 8.87 7.95
C ALA A 22 9.67 8.55 8.87
N GLN A 23 9.42 7.89 10.01
CA GLN A 23 10.46 7.40 10.93
C GLN A 23 10.99 6.01 10.53
N GLY A 24 10.43 5.39 9.48
CA GLY A 24 10.77 4.03 9.06
C GLY A 24 10.04 2.92 9.83
N ASP A 25 9.12 3.28 10.74
CA ASP A 25 8.30 2.30 11.45
C ASP A 25 7.08 1.91 10.61
N VAL A 26 7.33 1.04 9.62
CA VAL A 26 6.32 0.55 8.67
C VAL A 26 5.26 -0.30 9.36
N ALA A 27 5.63 -1.09 10.36
CA ALA A 27 4.71 -1.99 11.05
C ALA A 27 3.66 -1.19 11.82
N SER A 28 4.10 -0.24 12.65
CA SER A 28 3.19 0.61 13.41
C SER A 28 2.36 1.50 12.48
N ALA A 29 2.98 2.09 11.44
CA ALA A 29 2.26 2.90 10.47
C ALA A 29 1.09 2.14 9.83
N ARG A 30 1.35 0.90 9.40
CA ARG A 30 0.34 0.02 8.79
C ARG A 30 -0.84 -0.25 9.71
N LEU A 31 -0.63 -0.40 11.03
CA LEU A 31 -1.73 -0.62 11.97
C LEU A 31 -2.68 0.57 11.98
N PHE A 32 -2.17 1.80 12.07
CA PHE A 32 -3.02 2.99 12.04
C PHE A 32 -3.77 3.12 10.71
N TYR A 33 -3.11 2.84 9.59
CA TYR A 33 -3.78 2.86 8.29
C TYR A 33 -4.85 1.77 8.16
N LEU A 34 -4.63 0.57 8.68
CA LEU A 34 -5.59 -0.54 8.63
C LEU A 34 -6.86 -0.22 9.41
N GLU A 35 -6.75 0.43 10.57
CA GLU A 35 -7.91 0.90 11.36
C GLU A 35 -8.78 1.85 10.53
N ALA A 36 -8.18 2.87 9.92
CA ALA A 36 -8.93 3.82 9.09
C ALA A 36 -9.46 3.20 7.78
N ALA A 37 -8.70 2.28 7.18
CA ALA A 37 -9.11 1.55 5.99
C ALA A 37 -10.30 0.61 6.29
N GLY A 38 -10.35 0.00 7.47
CA GLY A 38 -11.46 -0.82 7.94
C GLY A 38 -12.78 -0.06 8.02
N ALA A 39 -12.72 1.25 8.26
CA ALA A 39 -13.87 2.16 8.22
C ALA A 39 -14.23 2.66 6.80
N GLY A 40 -13.58 2.15 5.75
CA GLY A 40 -13.84 2.56 4.37
C GLY A 40 -13.10 3.82 3.92
N PHE A 41 -12.14 4.33 4.70
CA PHE A 41 -11.44 5.57 4.35
C PHE A 41 -10.43 5.34 3.21
N ALA A 42 -10.77 5.82 2.01
CA ALA A 42 -10.00 5.58 0.80
C ALA A 42 -8.52 6.04 0.88
N PRO A 43 -8.18 7.20 1.47
CA PRO A 43 -6.78 7.60 1.66
C PRO A 43 -5.99 6.62 2.54
N ALA A 44 -6.61 6.06 3.57
CA ALA A 44 -5.96 5.05 4.41
C ALA A 44 -5.70 3.76 3.65
N MET A 45 -6.60 3.31 2.77
CA MET A 45 -6.36 2.15 1.91
C MET A 45 -5.14 2.37 1.00
N THR A 46 -4.99 3.58 0.42
CA THR A 46 -3.79 3.95 -0.34
C THR A 46 -2.56 3.89 0.54
N ALA A 47 -2.62 4.43 1.76
CA ALA A 47 -1.51 4.41 2.70
C ALA A 47 -1.10 2.98 3.12
N VAL A 48 -2.05 2.06 3.32
CA VAL A 48 -1.73 0.64 3.52
C VAL A 48 -0.96 0.09 2.31
N GLY A 49 -1.40 0.39 1.08
CA GLY A 49 -0.70 -0.01 -0.14
C GLY A 49 0.75 0.47 -0.18
N LYS A 50 1.00 1.74 0.18
CA LYS A 50 2.34 2.33 0.28
C LYS A 50 3.28 1.54 1.20
N THR A 51 2.77 0.98 2.30
CA THR A 51 3.58 0.17 3.24
C THR A 51 4.01 -1.19 2.69
N TYR A 52 3.41 -1.65 1.59
CA TYR A 52 3.76 -2.90 0.90
C TYR A 52 4.50 -2.65 -0.42
N ASP A 53 4.56 -1.39 -0.87
CA ASP A 53 5.05 -1.03 -2.19
C ASP A 53 6.58 -0.88 -2.19
N PRO A 54 7.32 -1.69 -2.97
CA PRO A 54 8.77 -1.61 -3.01
C PRO A 54 9.30 -0.27 -3.55
N ILE A 55 8.55 0.41 -4.43
CA ILE A 55 8.93 1.71 -4.98
C ILE A 55 8.88 2.76 -3.87
N VAL A 56 7.82 2.74 -3.06
CA VAL A 56 7.63 3.70 -1.97
C VAL A 56 8.63 3.46 -0.86
N LEU A 57 8.77 2.21 -0.40
CA LEU A 57 9.74 1.87 0.65
C LEU A 57 11.18 2.16 0.20
N GLY A 58 11.52 1.87 -1.06
CA GLY A 58 12.82 2.20 -1.64
C GLY A 58 13.07 3.71 -1.72
N GLY A 59 12.06 4.49 -2.13
CA GLY A 59 12.14 5.96 -2.16
C GLY A 59 12.30 6.59 -0.78
N LEU A 60 11.75 5.95 0.26
CA LEU A 60 11.93 6.35 1.67
C LEU A 60 13.21 5.79 2.30
N GLN A 61 14.03 5.05 1.54
CA GLN A 61 15.25 4.38 2.01
C GLN A 61 15.02 3.43 3.21
N ILE A 62 13.80 2.90 3.36
CA ILE A 62 13.45 1.97 4.43
C ILE A 62 14.04 0.60 4.09
N LYS A 63 14.91 0.08 4.97
CA LYS A 63 15.59 -1.21 4.80
C LYS A 63 15.09 -2.22 5.84
N GLY A 64 15.13 -3.50 5.50
CA GLY A 64 14.76 -4.58 6.42
C GLY A 64 13.25 -4.84 6.55
N PHE A 65 12.42 -4.12 5.80
CA PHE A 65 10.98 -4.41 5.70
C PHE A 65 10.69 -5.12 4.38
N PHE A 66 9.97 -6.25 4.45
CA PHE A 66 9.60 -7.01 3.27
C PHE A 66 8.41 -6.34 2.57
N ALA A 67 8.68 -5.76 1.40
CA ALA A 67 7.65 -5.32 0.48
C ALA A 67 6.83 -6.54 -0.02
N ASP A 68 5.58 -6.29 -0.36
CA ASP A 68 4.70 -7.28 -0.99
C ASP A 68 3.92 -6.58 -2.13
N PRO A 69 4.48 -6.58 -3.36
CA PRO A 69 3.88 -5.88 -4.49
C PRO A 69 2.44 -6.35 -4.79
N LYS A 70 2.13 -7.62 -4.53
CA LYS A 70 0.77 -8.16 -4.76
C LYS A 70 -0.22 -7.53 -3.80
N LYS A 71 0.12 -7.46 -2.50
CA LYS A 71 -0.72 -6.76 -1.50
C LYS A 71 -0.83 -5.26 -1.78
N ALA A 72 0.25 -4.61 -2.22
CA ALA A 72 0.18 -3.21 -2.61
C ALA A 72 -0.85 -2.98 -3.73
N VAL A 73 -0.82 -3.81 -4.78
CA VAL A 73 -1.82 -3.77 -5.87
C VAL A 73 -3.25 -3.97 -5.34
N GLU A 74 -3.47 -4.96 -4.47
CA GLU A 74 -4.79 -5.21 -3.88
C GLU A 74 -5.32 -3.99 -3.11
N TRP A 75 -4.47 -3.35 -2.30
CA TRP A 75 -4.85 -2.17 -1.53
C TRP A 75 -5.11 -0.95 -2.39
N TYR A 76 -4.29 -0.70 -3.41
CA TYR A 76 -4.56 0.38 -4.35
C TYR A 76 -5.86 0.17 -5.13
N LEU A 77 -6.18 -1.06 -5.55
CA LEU A 77 -7.46 -1.37 -6.18
C LEU A 77 -8.66 -1.15 -5.22
N LYS A 78 -8.52 -1.50 -3.94
CA LYS A 78 -9.54 -1.18 -2.92
C LYS A 78 -9.71 0.33 -2.77
N ALA A 79 -8.61 1.07 -2.72
CA ALA A 79 -8.62 2.53 -2.62
C ALA A 79 -9.29 3.20 -3.83
N GLN A 80 -9.04 2.71 -5.05
CA GLN A 80 -9.74 3.17 -6.26
C GLN A 80 -11.26 2.98 -6.15
N LYS A 81 -11.69 1.79 -5.73
CA LYS A 81 -13.12 1.48 -5.54
C LYS A 81 -13.76 2.37 -4.47
N ALA A 82 -12.99 2.78 -3.47
CA ALA A 82 -13.43 3.70 -2.42
C ALA A 82 -13.29 5.19 -2.81
N GLY A 83 -12.80 5.50 -4.01
CA GLY A 83 -12.73 6.87 -4.53
C GLY A 83 -11.43 7.62 -4.22
N SER A 84 -10.31 6.94 -3.95
CA SER A 84 -9.00 7.59 -3.81
C SER A 84 -8.34 7.79 -5.19
N PRO A 85 -8.28 9.02 -5.74
CA PRO A 85 -7.65 9.26 -7.04
C PRO A 85 -6.14 9.03 -7.00
N GLU A 86 -5.51 9.28 -5.85
CA GLU A 86 -4.07 9.14 -5.63
C GLU A 86 -3.58 7.69 -5.88
N SER A 87 -4.41 6.70 -5.53
CA SER A 87 -4.07 5.28 -5.68
C SER A 87 -3.76 4.85 -7.10
N SER A 88 -4.31 5.54 -8.11
CA SER A 88 -4.09 5.22 -9.52
C SER A 88 -2.64 5.43 -9.96
N GLY A 89 -2.00 6.49 -9.47
CA GLY A 89 -0.59 6.79 -9.80
C GLY A 89 0.33 5.72 -9.23
N TYR A 90 0.14 5.37 -7.96
CA TYR A 90 0.92 4.30 -7.31
C TYR A 90 0.70 2.93 -7.96
N LEU A 91 -0.56 2.59 -8.25
CA LEU A 91 -0.88 1.33 -8.93
C LEU A 91 -0.22 1.23 -10.31
N GLN A 92 -0.22 2.32 -11.08
CA GLN A 92 0.40 2.35 -12.40
C GLN A 92 1.92 2.23 -12.31
N ALA A 93 2.56 3.01 -11.45
CA ALA A 93 4.01 2.95 -11.23
C ALA A 93 4.45 1.54 -10.80
N LEU A 94 3.72 0.94 -9.85
CA LEU A 94 4.01 -0.41 -9.37
C LEU A 94 3.86 -1.44 -10.49
N ARG A 95 2.80 -1.38 -11.30
CA ARG A 95 2.61 -2.28 -12.45
C ARG A 95 3.72 -2.15 -13.48
N GLN A 96 4.15 -0.93 -13.78
CA GLN A 96 5.25 -0.69 -14.72
C GLN A 96 6.58 -1.26 -14.20
N SER A 97 6.88 -1.08 -12.90
CA SER A 97 8.07 -1.66 -12.28
C SER A 97 8.04 -3.20 -12.30
N LEU A 98 6.88 -3.80 -12.06
CA LEU A 98 6.71 -5.26 -12.13
C LEU A 98 6.86 -5.80 -13.56
N ALA A 99 6.35 -5.08 -14.57
CA ALA A 99 6.47 -5.44 -15.98
C ALA A 99 7.90 -5.22 -16.54
N GLY A 100 8.64 -4.25 -16.03
CA GLY A 100 10.03 -3.97 -16.41
C GLY A 100 11.07 -4.85 -15.70
N SER A 101 10.64 -5.78 -14.85
CA SER A 101 11.54 -6.67 -14.10
C SER A 101 11.70 -8.01 -14.85
N PRO A 102 12.89 -8.37 -15.37
CA PRO A 102 13.11 -9.62 -16.11
C PRO A 102 12.96 -10.90 -15.26
N ALA A 103 12.67 -10.78 -13.95
CA ALA A 103 12.59 -11.90 -13.02
C ALA A 103 11.29 -12.75 -13.13
N LEU A 104 10.31 -12.34 -13.94
CA LEU A 104 9.06 -13.10 -14.14
C LEU A 104 8.84 -13.58 -15.59
N GLU A 105 9.72 -13.24 -16.53
CA GLU A 105 9.59 -13.64 -17.94
C GLU A 105 10.25 -15.00 -18.26
N THR A 106 10.82 -15.69 -17.27
CA THR A 106 11.46 -17.01 -17.46
C THR A 106 10.59 -18.21 -17.11
N ALA A 107 9.31 -18.01 -16.75
CA ALA A 107 8.40 -19.10 -16.35
C ALA A 107 7.26 -19.36 -17.34
N GLY A 108 7.51 -19.14 -18.64
CA GLY A 108 6.47 -19.27 -19.67
C GLY A 108 6.99 -19.58 -21.07
N VAL A 109 8.10 -20.31 -21.20
CA VAL A 109 8.38 -21.00 -22.45
C VAL A 109 7.32 -22.08 -22.63
N LYS A 110 6.43 -21.88 -23.61
CA LYS A 110 5.86 -23.01 -24.35
C LYS A 110 6.22 -22.82 -25.82
N GLU A 111 7.29 -23.49 -26.20
CA GLU A 111 7.56 -23.85 -27.58
C GLU A 111 6.29 -24.47 -28.20
N LEU A 112 5.94 -24.04 -29.41
CA LEU A 112 5.26 -24.88 -30.39
C LEU A 112 5.73 -24.44 -31.79
N PRO A 113 6.18 -25.39 -32.62
CA PRO A 113 6.77 -25.11 -33.92
C PRO A 113 5.69 -24.93 -34.98
N GLN A 114 6.02 -24.24 -36.07
CA GLN A 114 5.87 -24.71 -37.45
C GLN A 114 6.98 -24.06 -38.28
#